data_AF-A0A2H6MVY4-F1
#
_entry.id   AF-A0A2H6MVY4-F1
#
_cell.length_a   1.000
_cell.length_b   1.000
_cell.length_c   1.000
_cell.angle_alpha   90.00
_cell.angle_beta   90.00
_cell.angle_gamma   90.00
#
_symmetry.space_group_name_H-M   'P 1'
#
loop_
_entity.id
_entity.type
_entity.pdbx_description
1 polymer ?
#
loop_
_entity_poly.entity_id
_entity_poly.type
_entity_poly.pdbx_seq_one_letter_code
_entity_poly.pdbx_strand_id
1 'polypeptide(L)'
;SCDCLQGFQLTHSLGGGTGSGMGTLLISKIREEYPDRIMNTFSVMPSPKVSDTVVEPYNATLSVHQLVENTDETYCIDNEALYDICFRTLKLTTPTYGDLNHLVSATMSGVTTCLRFPGQLNADLRKLAVNMVPFPRLHFFMPGFAPLTSRGSQQYRALTVPELTQQMFDSKNMMAACDPRHGRYLTVAAIFRGRMSMKEVDEQMLNVQNK
;
A
#
# COMPACT_ATOMS: atom_id res chain seq x y z
N SER A 1 26.67 6.55 4.24
CA SER A 1 26.71 8.02 4.30
C SER A 1 25.73 8.56 3.29
N CYS A 2 24.79 9.40 3.72
CA CYS A 2 23.80 10.05 2.85
C CYS A 2 23.89 11.56 3.06
N ASP A 3 23.85 12.35 1.98
CA ASP A 3 23.97 13.81 2.06
C ASP A 3 22.68 14.47 2.61
N CYS A 4 21.51 13.92 2.28
CA CYS A 4 20.22 14.36 2.82
C CYS A 4 19.27 13.17 3.01
N LEU A 5 19.19 12.65 4.24
CA LEU A 5 18.29 11.54 4.57
C LEU A 5 16.82 12.00 4.64
N GLN A 6 15.94 11.44 3.82
CA GLN A 6 14.51 11.79 3.88
C GLN A 6 13.78 11.12 5.04
N GLY A 7 14.08 9.84 5.28
CA GLY A 7 13.32 9.01 6.21
C GLY A 7 13.78 7.57 6.18
N PHE A 8 12.99 6.72 6.83
CA PHE A 8 13.19 5.29 6.95
C PHE A 8 11.98 4.56 6.37
N GLN A 9 12.23 3.42 5.72
CA GLN A 9 11.21 2.55 5.19
C GLN A 9 11.39 1.15 5.78
N LEU A 10 10.41 0.68 6.55
CA LEU A 10 10.43 -0.67 7.15
C LEU A 10 9.39 -1.57 6.50
N THR A 11 9.82 -2.74 6.01
CA THR A 11 8.92 -3.81 5.57
C THR A 11 8.85 -4.88 6.64
N HIS A 12 7.68 -5.14 7.19
CA HIS A 12 7.52 -6.12 8.28
C HIS A 12 6.13 -6.77 8.28
N SER A 13 6.02 -7.95 8.90
CA SER A 13 4.74 -8.60 9.16
C SER A 13 4.30 -8.37 10.60
N LEU A 14 3.01 -8.15 10.80
CA LEU A 14 2.43 -7.94 12.12
C LEU A 14 2.05 -9.24 12.84
N GLY A 15 1.91 -10.34 12.09
CA GLY A 15 1.58 -11.65 12.65
C GLY A 15 2.76 -12.36 13.34
N GLY A 16 3.99 -12.17 12.87
CA GLY A 16 5.17 -12.85 13.40
C GLY A 16 5.84 -12.11 14.55
N GLY A 17 6.50 -12.81 15.48
CA GLY A 17 7.10 -12.20 16.69
C GLY A 17 8.24 -11.19 16.41
N THR A 18 9.10 -11.46 15.42
CA THR A 18 10.21 -10.56 15.08
C THR A 18 9.72 -9.32 14.33
N GLY A 19 8.85 -9.50 13.33
CA GLY A 19 8.29 -8.38 12.55
C GLY A 19 7.45 -7.45 13.41
N SER A 20 6.65 -7.99 14.32
CA SER A 20 5.88 -7.24 15.31
C SER A 20 6.77 -6.61 16.38
N GLY A 21 7.27 -7.42 17.31
CA GLY A 21 7.93 -6.95 18.53
C GLY A 21 9.26 -6.24 18.27
N MET A 22 10.18 -6.89 17.56
CA MET A 22 11.48 -6.27 17.25
C MET A 22 11.31 -5.12 16.25
N GLY A 23 10.42 -5.26 15.26
CA GLY A 23 10.16 -4.21 14.28
C GLY A 23 9.62 -2.92 14.92
N THR A 24 8.65 -3.03 15.83
CA THR A 24 8.10 -1.86 16.54
C THR A 24 9.09 -1.25 17.54
N LEU A 25 9.91 -2.06 18.21
CA LEU A 25 11.01 -1.57 19.04
C LEU A 25 12.02 -0.75 18.21
N LEU A 26 12.38 -1.25 17.02
CA LEU A 26 13.29 -0.56 16.11
C LEU A 26 12.69 0.77 15.64
N ILE A 27 11.41 0.78 15.28
CA ILE A 27 10.69 2.02 14.92
C ILE A 27 10.76 3.04 16.05
N SER A 28 10.46 2.63 17.29
CA SER A 28 10.52 3.51 18.46
C SER A 28 11.92 4.08 18.66
N LYS A 29 12.96 3.25 18.57
CA LYS A 29 14.36 3.70 18.71
C LYS A 29 14.79 4.68 17.61
N ILE A 30 14.39 4.42 16.36
CA ILE A 30 14.66 5.36 15.26
C ILE A 30 13.90 6.67 15.48
N ARG A 31 12.66 6.62 15.96
CA ARG A 31 11.86 7.82 16.24
C ARG A 31 12.47 8.67 17.36
N GLU A 32 13.03 8.03 18.38
CA GLU A 32 13.79 8.70 19.45
C GLU A 32 15.07 9.36 18.93
N GLU A 33 15.84 8.67 18.07
CA GLU A 33 17.13 9.17 17.55
C GLU A 33 16.96 10.20 16.40
N TYR A 34 15.94 10.03 15.57
CA TYR A 34 15.66 10.83 14.37
C TYR A 34 14.20 11.33 14.35
N PRO A 35 13.80 12.20 15.28
CA PRO A 35 12.41 12.67 15.39
C PRO A 35 11.94 13.47 14.17
N ASP A 36 12.85 14.16 13.49
CA ASP A 36 12.55 15.00 12.33
C ASP A 36 12.49 14.22 11.00
N ARG A 37 12.73 12.90 11.01
CA ARG A 37 12.75 12.07 9.80
C ARG A 37 11.45 11.30 9.67
N ILE A 38 10.97 11.16 8.43
CA ILE A 38 9.72 10.43 8.17
C ILE A 38 9.93 8.94 8.41
N MET A 39 9.02 8.33 9.15
CA MET A 39 8.97 6.88 9.35
C MET A 39 7.80 6.30 8.54
N ASN A 40 8.15 5.49 7.55
CA ASN A 40 7.20 4.83 6.67
C ASN A 40 7.29 3.30 6.83
N THR A 41 6.15 2.63 6.91
CA THR A 41 6.08 1.17 7.07
C THR A 41 5.22 0.51 6.00
N PHE A 42 5.64 -0.66 5.57
CA PHE A 42 4.84 -1.61 4.79
C PHE A 42 4.52 -2.77 5.71
N SER A 43 3.31 -2.75 6.27
CA SER A 43 2.88 -3.66 7.32
C SER A 43 1.95 -4.71 6.73
N VAL A 44 2.42 -5.96 6.73
CA VAL A 44 1.62 -7.11 6.30
C VAL A 44 0.72 -7.55 7.44
N MET A 45 -0.59 -7.43 7.24
CA MET A 45 -1.64 -7.85 8.14
C MET A 45 -1.79 -9.38 8.08
N PRO A 46 -1.96 -10.03 9.25
CA PRO A 46 -2.22 -11.47 9.30
C PRO A 46 -3.60 -11.81 8.74
N SER A 47 -3.75 -13.03 8.21
CA SER A 47 -5.05 -13.56 7.80
C SER A 47 -5.15 -15.05 8.15
N PRO A 48 -6.29 -15.49 8.73
CA PRO A 48 -6.52 -16.90 9.04
C PRO A 48 -6.62 -17.78 7.79
N LYS A 49 -6.79 -17.21 6.59
CA LYS A 49 -6.77 -17.98 5.33
C LYS A 49 -5.36 -18.38 4.89
N VAL A 50 -4.34 -17.65 5.36
CA VAL A 50 -2.94 -17.80 4.92
C VAL A 50 -2.05 -18.38 6.03
N SER A 51 -2.43 -18.18 7.29
CA SER A 51 -1.68 -18.65 8.46
C SER A 51 -2.60 -19.26 9.52
N ASP A 52 -2.23 -20.43 10.04
CA ASP A 52 -2.96 -21.17 11.08
C ASP A 52 -2.58 -20.76 12.51
N THR A 53 -1.69 -19.78 12.68
CA THR A 53 -1.19 -19.41 14.01
C THR A 53 -2.19 -18.53 14.77
N VAL A 54 -2.76 -19.08 15.83
CA VAL A 54 -3.78 -18.43 16.68
C VAL A 54 -3.31 -17.20 17.46
N VAL A 55 -1.98 -16.95 17.51
CA VAL A 55 -1.39 -15.82 18.26
C VAL A 55 -1.18 -14.56 17.42
N GLU A 56 -1.39 -14.62 16.10
CA GLU A 56 -1.22 -13.45 15.23
C GLU A 56 -2.09 -12.25 15.60
N PRO A 57 -3.36 -12.40 16.03
CA PRO A 57 -4.17 -11.26 16.44
C PRO A 57 -3.58 -10.51 17.64
N TYR A 58 -2.95 -11.21 18.58
CA TYR A 58 -2.27 -10.58 19.72
C TYR A 58 -1.08 -9.74 19.24
N ASN A 59 -0.23 -10.32 18.39
CA ASN A 59 0.94 -9.63 17.85
C ASN A 59 0.54 -8.41 17.01
N ALA A 60 -0.50 -8.55 16.18
CA ALA A 60 -1.00 -7.46 15.36
C ALA A 60 -1.57 -6.33 16.20
N THR A 61 -2.39 -6.63 17.22
CA THR A 61 -2.99 -5.61 18.09
C THR A 61 -1.91 -4.82 18.85
N LEU A 62 -0.93 -5.50 19.43
CA LEU A 62 0.18 -4.87 20.14
C LEU A 62 1.04 -4.02 19.18
N SER A 63 1.27 -4.50 17.96
CA SER A 63 2.07 -3.78 16.98
C SER A 63 1.37 -2.55 16.45
N VAL A 64 0.08 -2.66 16.12
CA VAL A 64 -0.72 -1.52 15.61
C VAL A 64 -0.74 -0.40 16.65
N HIS A 65 -0.84 -0.71 17.94
CA HIS A 65 -0.76 0.31 18.98
C HIS A 65 0.56 1.12 18.88
N GLN A 66 1.70 0.45 18.67
CA GLN A 66 2.99 1.10 18.49
C GLN A 66 3.09 1.85 17.15
N LEU A 67 2.51 1.32 16.07
CA LEU A 67 2.50 1.97 14.76
C LEU A 67 1.68 3.26 14.75
N VAL A 68 0.55 3.29 15.47
CA VAL A 68 -0.30 4.47 15.59
C VAL A 68 0.45 5.67 16.17
N GLU A 69 1.43 5.44 17.05
CA GLU A 69 2.14 6.51 17.75
C GLU A 69 3.49 6.85 17.12
N ASN A 70 4.20 5.86 16.58
CA ASN A 70 5.60 6.02 16.18
C ASN A 70 5.86 6.09 14.66
N THR A 71 4.83 5.91 13.83
CA THR A 71 4.96 6.00 12.36
C THR A 71 4.19 7.17 11.81
N ASP A 72 4.68 7.75 10.71
CA ASP A 72 3.99 8.85 10.02
C ASP A 72 3.13 8.34 8.85
N GLU A 73 3.52 7.20 8.26
CA GLU A 73 2.84 6.56 7.13
C GLU A 73 2.89 5.04 7.31
N THR A 74 1.73 4.37 7.25
CA THR A 74 1.67 2.90 7.27
C THR A 74 0.85 2.40 6.09
N TYR A 75 1.48 1.65 5.19
CA TYR A 75 0.79 0.93 4.12
C TYR A 75 0.31 -0.43 4.62
N CYS A 76 -1.01 -0.59 4.72
CA CYS A 76 -1.64 -1.83 5.13
C CYS A 76 -1.70 -2.79 3.95
N ILE A 77 -1.03 -3.93 4.08
CA ILE A 77 -1.06 -5.00 3.07
C ILE A 77 -1.70 -6.22 3.71
N ASP A 78 -2.85 -6.65 3.21
CA ASP A 78 -3.58 -7.77 3.77
C ASP A 78 -3.34 -9.05 2.97
N ASN A 79 -2.82 -10.07 3.63
CA ASN A 79 -2.63 -11.38 3.03
C ASN A 79 -3.95 -12.00 2.56
N GLU A 80 -5.08 -11.68 3.20
CA GLU A 80 -6.39 -12.13 2.76
C GLU A 80 -6.75 -11.56 1.39
N ALA A 81 -6.60 -10.24 1.24
CA ALA A 81 -6.90 -9.54 -0.01
C ALA A 81 -5.95 -10.00 -1.13
N LEU A 82 -4.66 -10.14 -0.83
CA LEU A 82 -3.68 -10.66 -1.78
C LEU A 82 -4.03 -12.09 -2.23
N TYR A 83 -4.43 -12.96 -1.29
CA TYR A 83 -4.84 -14.32 -1.60
C TYR A 83 -6.09 -14.34 -2.48
N ASP A 84 -7.11 -13.56 -2.12
CA ASP A 84 -8.36 -13.46 -2.88
C ASP A 84 -8.11 -12.90 -4.30
N ILE A 85 -7.19 -11.93 -4.47
CA ILE A 85 -6.76 -11.44 -5.78
C ILE A 85 -6.10 -12.55 -6.61
N CYS A 86 -5.12 -13.26 -6.02
CA CYS A 86 -4.42 -14.34 -6.72
C CYS A 86 -5.38 -15.46 -7.14
N PHE A 87 -6.28 -15.85 -6.25
CA PHE A 87 -7.21 -16.93 -6.47
C PHE A 87 -8.35 -16.54 -7.44
N ARG A 88 -9.03 -15.42 -7.19
CA ARG A 88 -10.24 -15.02 -7.95
C ARG A 88 -9.91 -14.28 -9.23
N THR A 89 -8.95 -13.35 -9.20
CA THR A 89 -8.62 -12.46 -10.32
C THR A 89 -7.55 -13.06 -11.22
N LEU A 90 -6.44 -13.54 -10.64
CA LEU A 90 -5.35 -14.13 -11.42
C LEU A 90 -5.56 -15.62 -11.77
N LYS A 91 -6.61 -16.25 -11.22
CA LYS A 91 -6.99 -17.65 -11.45
C LYS A 91 -5.90 -18.66 -11.07
N LEU A 92 -5.12 -18.35 -10.04
CA LEU A 92 -4.14 -19.27 -9.47
C LEU A 92 -4.86 -20.19 -8.47
N THR A 93 -4.91 -21.49 -8.75
CA THR A 93 -5.59 -22.48 -7.90
C THR A 93 -4.92 -22.66 -6.54
N THR A 94 -3.59 -22.52 -6.48
CA THR A 94 -2.80 -22.62 -5.24
C THR A 94 -1.80 -21.46 -5.16
N PRO A 95 -2.24 -20.27 -4.68
CA PRO A 95 -1.35 -19.12 -4.51
C PRO A 95 -0.20 -19.44 -3.54
N THR A 96 1.04 -19.17 -3.95
CA THR A 96 2.22 -19.30 -3.10
C THR A 96 2.65 -17.95 -2.53
N TYR A 97 3.49 -17.93 -1.49
CA TYR A 97 4.07 -16.67 -0.99
C TYR A 97 4.85 -15.90 -2.06
N GLY A 98 5.43 -16.59 -3.06
CA GLY A 98 6.07 -15.93 -4.20
C GLY A 98 5.09 -15.10 -5.03
N ASP A 99 3.86 -15.60 -5.21
CA ASP A 99 2.81 -14.91 -5.96
C ASP A 99 2.27 -13.69 -5.19
N LEU A 100 2.06 -13.85 -3.88
CA LEU A 100 1.66 -12.74 -3.00
C LEU A 100 2.73 -11.64 -2.98
N ASN A 101 4.00 -12.02 -2.81
CA ASN A 101 5.12 -11.07 -2.79
C ASN A 101 5.33 -10.37 -4.13
N HIS A 102 4.95 -11.01 -5.25
CA HIS A 102 4.94 -10.35 -6.55
C HIS A 102 3.93 -9.19 -6.60
N LEU A 103 2.72 -9.36 -6.05
CA LEU A 103 1.75 -8.27 -5.93
C LEU A 103 2.21 -7.16 -4.99
N VAL A 104 2.79 -7.55 -3.84
CA VAL A 104 3.36 -6.60 -2.88
C VAL A 104 4.47 -5.77 -3.52
N SER A 105 5.43 -6.40 -4.19
CA SER A 105 6.53 -5.69 -4.86
C SER A 105 6.04 -4.76 -5.98
N ALA A 106 5.01 -5.15 -6.75
CA ALA A 106 4.39 -4.29 -7.76
C ALA A 106 3.75 -3.05 -7.11
N THR A 107 3.04 -3.24 -6.00
CA THR A 107 2.40 -2.17 -5.22
C THR A 107 3.44 -1.23 -4.62
N MET A 108 4.47 -1.77 -3.96
CA MET A 108 5.59 -1.02 -3.41
C MET A 108 6.31 -0.20 -4.49
N SER A 109 6.55 -0.80 -5.66
CA SER A 109 7.10 -0.09 -6.81
C SER A 109 6.18 1.04 -7.26
N GLY A 110 4.86 0.81 -7.29
CA GLY A 110 3.84 1.81 -7.60
C GLY A 110 3.91 3.01 -6.67
N VAL A 111 3.73 2.82 -5.36
CA VAL A 111 3.66 3.91 -4.36
C VAL A 111 4.98 4.69 -4.26
N THR A 112 6.13 4.02 -4.42
CA THR A 112 7.45 4.68 -4.38
C THR A 112 7.84 5.33 -5.72
N THR A 113 7.00 5.30 -6.75
CA THR A 113 7.32 5.87 -8.07
C THR A 113 7.63 7.37 -7.95
N CYS A 114 6.84 8.12 -7.19
CA CYS A 114 7.02 9.57 -7.01
C CYS A 114 8.34 9.92 -6.29
N LEU A 115 8.91 8.99 -5.52
CA LEU A 115 10.19 9.17 -4.83
C LEU A 115 11.39 8.84 -5.72
N ARG A 116 11.20 7.93 -6.68
CA ARG A 116 12.29 7.37 -7.52
C ARG A 116 12.45 8.08 -8.86
N PHE A 117 11.38 8.70 -9.37
CA PHE A 117 11.37 9.37 -10.66
C PHE A 117 11.05 10.86 -10.48
N PRO A 118 11.61 11.73 -11.34
CA PRO A 118 11.32 13.15 -11.28
C PRO A 118 9.84 13.38 -11.56
N GLY A 119 9.17 14.04 -10.62
CA GLY A 119 7.75 14.40 -10.70
C GLY A 119 7.47 15.64 -9.85
N GLN A 120 6.39 16.36 -10.17
CA GLN A 120 6.02 17.56 -9.42
C GLN A 120 5.18 17.26 -8.16
N LEU A 121 4.45 16.14 -8.15
CA LEU A 121 3.50 15.77 -7.10
C LEU A 121 4.03 14.61 -6.26
N ASN A 122 3.98 14.74 -4.92
CA ASN A 122 4.47 13.77 -3.93
C ASN A 122 5.95 13.35 -4.10
N ALA A 123 6.81 14.29 -4.51
CA ALA A 123 8.22 14.04 -4.82
C ALA A 123 9.10 13.66 -3.61
N ASP A 124 8.60 13.86 -2.39
CA ASP A 124 9.29 13.51 -1.15
C ASP A 124 8.31 12.87 -0.15
N LEU A 125 8.84 12.08 0.79
CA LEU A 125 8.04 11.39 1.81
C LEU A 125 7.24 12.37 2.68
N ARG A 126 7.77 13.57 2.93
CA ARG A 126 7.10 14.55 3.79
C ARG A 126 5.85 15.14 3.11
N LYS A 127 5.93 15.46 1.82
CA LYS A 127 4.82 15.98 1.01
C LYS A 127 3.76 14.91 0.83
N LEU A 128 4.15 13.66 0.66
CA LEU A 128 3.20 12.54 0.63
C LEU A 128 2.42 12.48 1.95
N ALA A 129 3.11 12.51 3.09
CA ALA A 129 2.48 12.51 4.41
C ALA A 129 1.54 13.71 4.59
N VAL A 130 1.98 14.92 4.24
CA VAL A 130 1.15 16.15 4.35
C VAL A 130 -0.11 16.08 3.49
N ASN A 131 -0.02 15.52 2.28
CA ASN A 131 -1.17 15.41 1.38
C ASN A 131 -2.13 14.27 1.77
N MET A 132 -1.61 13.20 2.35
CA MET A 132 -2.38 11.97 2.61
C MET A 132 -2.87 11.83 4.05
N VAL A 133 -2.22 12.46 5.02
CA VAL A 133 -2.52 12.30 6.45
C VAL A 133 -3.17 13.58 6.99
N PRO A 134 -4.52 13.68 6.99
CA PRO A 134 -5.21 14.84 7.55
C PRO A 134 -5.14 14.90 9.08
N PHE A 135 -5.05 13.73 9.73
CA PHE A 135 -4.97 13.60 11.18
C PHE A 135 -3.83 12.64 11.54
N PRO A 136 -2.96 12.96 12.53
CA PRO A 136 -1.76 12.17 12.81
C PRO A 136 -1.98 10.69 13.17
N ARG A 137 -3.17 10.31 13.62
CA ARG A 137 -3.52 8.90 13.95
C ARG A 137 -4.19 8.16 12.79
N LEU A 138 -4.55 8.86 11.71
CA LEU A 138 -5.22 8.33 10.52
C LEU A 138 -4.24 8.28 9.34
N HIS A 139 -3.12 7.60 9.55
CA HIS A 139 -2.02 7.43 8.59
C HIS A 139 -1.90 6.00 8.03
N PHE A 140 -2.98 5.22 8.16
CA PHE A 140 -3.07 3.87 7.60
C PHE A 140 -3.65 3.94 6.19
N PHE A 141 -2.82 3.63 5.20
CA PHE A 141 -3.20 3.67 3.80
C PHE A 141 -3.67 2.29 3.32
N MET A 142 -4.70 2.30 2.49
CA MET A 142 -5.14 1.13 1.72
C MET A 142 -4.58 1.25 0.31
N PRO A 143 -3.50 0.53 -0.03
CA PRO A 143 -2.97 0.57 -1.38
C PRO A 143 -3.82 -0.27 -2.32
N GLY A 144 -4.01 0.22 -3.54
CA GLY A 144 -4.60 -0.51 -4.65
C GLY A 144 -3.66 -0.50 -5.83
N PHE A 145 -3.74 -1.54 -6.67
CA PHE A 145 -2.96 -1.59 -7.90
C PHE A 145 -3.84 -2.04 -9.06
N ALA A 146 -3.72 -1.32 -10.17
CA ALA A 146 -4.29 -1.70 -11.46
C ALA A 146 -3.20 -1.54 -12.53
N PRO A 147 -3.09 -2.46 -13.51
CA PRO A 147 -3.98 -3.60 -13.77
C PRO A 147 -3.59 -4.88 -12.99
N LEU A 148 -4.59 -5.66 -12.54
CA LEU A 148 -4.39 -7.02 -12.04
C LEU A 148 -4.65 -8.04 -13.14
N THR A 149 -3.67 -8.21 -14.03
CA THR A 149 -3.72 -9.18 -15.12
C THR A 149 -2.78 -10.35 -14.86
N SER A 150 -3.21 -11.57 -15.21
CA SER A 150 -2.34 -12.74 -15.21
C SER A 150 -1.14 -12.53 -16.13
N ARG A 151 0.03 -13.09 -15.77
CA ARG A 151 1.29 -12.95 -16.50
C ARG A 151 1.19 -13.32 -17.98
N GLY A 152 0.38 -14.34 -18.30
CA GLY A 152 0.16 -14.78 -19.68
C GLY A 152 -0.81 -13.89 -20.48
N SER A 153 -1.67 -13.14 -19.81
CA SER A 153 -2.71 -12.29 -20.46
C SER A 153 -2.30 -10.83 -20.58
N GLN A 154 -1.23 -10.41 -19.90
CA GLN A 154 -0.80 -9.02 -19.82
C GLN A 154 -0.40 -8.44 -21.19
N GLN A 155 0.16 -9.26 -22.09
CA GLN A 155 0.55 -8.84 -23.45
C GLN A 155 -0.64 -8.62 -24.40
N TYR A 156 -1.80 -9.20 -24.10
CA TYR A 156 -2.95 -9.20 -25.00
C TYR A 156 -3.99 -8.13 -24.68
N ARG A 157 -3.82 -7.37 -23.58
CA ARG A 157 -4.80 -6.39 -23.12
C ARG A 157 -4.30 -4.97 -23.33
N ALA A 158 -4.94 -4.25 -24.25
CA ALA A 158 -4.82 -2.80 -24.32
C ALA A 158 -5.63 -2.19 -23.17
N LEU A 159 -4.94 -1.56 -22.21
CA LEU A 159 -5.57 -0.90 -21.09
C LEU A 159 -5.73 0.59 -21.40
N THR A 160 -6.95 1.09 -21.23
CA THR A 160 -7.27 2.51 -21.42
C THR A 160 -7.26 3.24 -20.07
N VAL A 161 -7.05 4.56 -20.09
CA VAL A 161 -7.06 5.38 -18.87
C VAL A 161 -8.40 5.29 -18.12
N PRO A 162 -9.58 5.31 -18.79
CA PRO A 162 -10.87 5.13 -18.11
C PRO A 162 -10.99 3.77 -17.39
N GLU A 163 -10.53 2.69 -18.03
CA GLU A 163 -10.56 1.35 -17.42
C GLU A 163 -9.66 1.26 -16.19
N LEU A 164 -8.44 1.81 -16.26
CA LEU A 164 -7.51 1.85 -15.13
C LEU A 164 -8.10 2.67 -13.97
N THR A 165 -8.69 3.81 -14.28
CA THR A 165 -9.30 4.69 -13.28
C THR A 165 -10.47 4.00 -12.59
N GLN A 166 -11.34 3.30 -13.32
CA GLN A 166 -12.45 2.54 -12.72
C GLN A 166 -11.93 1.36 -11.88
N GLN A 167 -10.92 0.64 -12.35
CA GLN A 167 -10.31 -0.47 -11.62
C GLN A 167 -9.64 -0.02 -10.32
N MET A 168 -9.06 1.18 -10.29
CA MET A 168 -8.41 1.71 -9.09
C MET A 168 -9.38 1.88 -7.92
N PHE A 169 -10.68 2.07 -8.16
CA PHE A 169 -11.71 2.18 -7.11
C PHE A 169 -12.56 0.89 -6.95
N ASP A 170 -12.20 -0.19 -7.63
CA ASP A 170 -12.85 -1.49 -7.44
C ASP A 170 -12.27 -2.20 -6.20
N SER A 171 -13.15 -2.70 -5.34
CA SER A 171 -12.76 -3.39 -4.09
C SER A 171 -11.92 -4.65 -4.37
N LYS A 172 -12.09 -5.25 -5.55
CA LYS A 172 -11.32 -6.42 -6.00
C LYS A 172 -9.85 -6.13 -6.26
N ASN A 173 -9.46 -4.87 -6.40
CA ASN A 173 -8.09 -4.47 -6.69
C ASN A 173 -7.39 -3.81 -5.50
N MET A 174 -8.07 -3.76 -4.34
CA MET A 174 -7.51 -3.29 -3.09
C MET A 174 -6.64 -4.38 -2.46
N MET A 175 -5.47 -3.98 -1.96
CA MET A 175 -4.55 -4.88 -1.25
C MET A 175 -4.86 -4.99 0.24
N ALA A 176 -5.96 -4.38 0.69
CA ALA A 176 -6.52 -4.53 2.04
C ALA A 176 -7.94 -5.09 1.90
N ALA A 177 -8.36 -6.01 2.78
CA ALA A 177 -9.68 -6.64 2.73
C ALA A 177 -10.76 -5.68 3.28
N CYS A 178 -10.92 -4.52 2.64
CA CYS A 178 -11.88 -3.50 2.97
C CYS A 178 -12.61 -3.08 1.70
N ASP A 179 -13.94 -3.04 1.74
CA ASP A 179 -14.72 -2.48 0.63
C ASP A 179 -14.77 -0.96 0.76
N PRO A 180 -14.17 -0.19 -0.16
CA PRO A 180 -14.16 1.26 -0.06
C PRO A 180 -15.56 1.89 -0.16
N ARG A 181 -16.55 1.16 -0.69
CA ARG A 181 -17.94 1.61 -0.80
C ARG A 181 -18.65 1.72 0.55
N HIS A 182 -18.17 1.01 1.56
CA HIS A 182 -18.71 1.10 2.93
C HIS A 182 -18.07 2.23 3.74
N GLY A 183 -17.18 3.01 3.15
CA GLY A 183 -16.50 4.12 3.81
C GLY A 183 -16.55 5.42 3.02
N ARG A 184 -15.72 6.38 3.42
CA ARG A 184 -15.47 7.61 2.69
C ARG A 184 -13.96 7.81 2.57
N TYR A 185 -13.51 8.21 1.40
CA TYR A 185 -12.11 8.60 1.21
C TYR A 185 -11.86 9.96 1.86
N LEU A 186 -10.84 10.04 2.71
CA LEU A 186 -10.35 11.32 3.23
C LEU A 186 -9.39 11.97 2.23
N THR A 187 -8.47 11.18 1.72
CA THR A 187 -7.40 11.56 0.78
C THR A 187 -7.14 10.39 -0.16
N VAL A 188 -6.75 10.68 -1.41
CA VAL A 188 -6.41 9.66 -2.41
C VAL A 188 -5.22 10.16 -3.22
N ALA A 189 -4.21 9.30 -3.40
CA ALA A 189 -3.13 9.54 -4.34
C ALA A 189 -3.24 8.52 -5.48
N ALA A 190 -3.52 9.01 -6.69
CA ALA A 190 -3.55 8.21 -7.91
C ALA A 190 -2.25 8.40 -8.69
N ILE A 191 -1.50 7.30 -8.91
CA ILE A 191 -0.22 7.34 -9.61
C ILE A 191 -0.35 6.56 -10.91
N PHE A 192 -0.39 7.28 -12.03
CA PHE A 192 -0.43 6.68 -13.35
C PHE A 192 0.97 6.51 -13.93
N ARG A 193 1.25 5.35 -14.53
CA ARG A 193 2.56 5.03 -15.13
C ARG A 193 2.38 4.55 -16.57
N GLY A 194 3.13 5.13 -17.49
CA GLY A 194 3.12 4.75 -18.91
C GLY A 194 2.91 5.94 -19.84
N ARG A 195 2.81 5.65 -21.14
CA ARG A 195 2.51 6.66 -22.17
C ARG A 195 1.00 6.85 -22.24
N MET A 196 0.51 7.96 -21.72
CA MET A 196 -0.91 8.32 -21.73
C MET A 196 -1.09 9.84 -21.81
N SER A 197 -2.28 10.27 -22.21
CA SER A 197 -2.63 11.68 -22.27
C SER A 197 -2.96 12.20 -20.87
N MET A 198 -2.25 13.23 -20.40
CA MET A 198 -2.55 13.84 -19.09
C MET A 198 -3.95 14.45 -19.06
N LYS A 199 -4.41 15.02 -20.19
CA LYS A 199 -5.78 15.55 -20.30
C LYS A 199 -6.84 14.48 -20.04
N GLU A 200 -6.63 13.28 -20.57
CA GLU A 200 -7.57 12.17 -20.38
C GLU A 200 -7.57 11.70 -18.92
N VAL A 201 -6.41 11.65 -18.28
CA VAL A 201 -6.29 11.32 -16.85
C VAL A 201 -7.06 12.34 -16.00
N ASP A 202 -6.89 13.63 -16.24
CA ASP A 202 -7.58 14.69 -15.49
C ASP A 202 -9.11 14.60 -15.67
N GLU A 203 -9.59 14.40 -16.90
CA GLU A 203 -11.02 14.23 -17.18
C GLU A 203 -11.61 12.99 -16.49
N GLN A 204 -10.90 11.86 -16.49
CA GLN A 204 -11.37 10.64 -15.84
C GLN A 204 -11.34 10.74 -14.31
N MET A 205 -10.32 11.36 -13.73
CA MET A 205 -10.24 11.57 -12.29
C MET A 205 -11.36 12.51 -11.80
N LEU A 206 -11.65 13.58 -12.55
CA LEU A 206 -12.75 14.49 -12.24
C LEU A 206 -14.12 13.79 -12.34
N ASN A 207 -14.30 12.92 -13.33
CA ASN A 207 -15.51 12.11 -13.48
C ASN A 207 -15.74 11.14 -12.32
N VAL A 208 -14.67 10.56 -11.76
CA VAL A 208 -14.80 9.69 -10.58
C VAL A 208 -15.06 10.49 -9.31
N GLN A 209 -14.49 11.69 -9.17
CA GLN A 209 -14.77 12.56 -8.03
C GLN A 209 -16.22 13.06 -7.99
N ASN A 210 -16.82 13.30 -9.16
CA ASN A 210 -18.20 13.78 -9.27
C ASN A 210 -19.26 12.67 -9.15
N LYS A 211 -18.85 11.41 -9.01
CA LYS A 211 -19.73 10.25 -8.88
C LYS A 211 -20.02 9.92 -7.42
#